data_AF-A0A962KT64-F1
#
_entry.id   AF-A0A962KT64-F1
#
_cell.length_a   1.000
_cell.length_b   1.000
_cell.length_c   1.000
_cell.angle_alpha   90.00
_cell.angle_beta   90.00
_cell.angle_gamma   90.00
#
_symmetry.space_group_name_H-M   'P 1'
#
loop_
_entity.id
_entity.type
_entity.pdbx_description
1 polymer ?
#
loop_
_entity_poly.entity_id
_entity_poly.type
_entity_poly.pdbx_seq_one_letter_code
_entity_poly.pdbx_strand_id
1 'polypeptide(L)'
;MGQNGINPQSLSPDTGQGDPPITVVYDDECPVCRSYCTRLALNNPERELVLVDARKGGALMEEITARGLDIDEGMVVKIGDDLHYGADAIYVLAQHTKPAGLMGRMNAYFFRHKVLSNVLYPAGKGVRNFVLYVLGIEKIYNLRKVDTGSTIRNQLGEEAWMRLDPNVRARFEADPKEGEVVAYRGSMHTVRRSKMGWLFAHLTRIIGNPLTPYGGTDVPMDVETTKKRGRRGVYWKRVYYYEGRKPFVVTSVKKESKSGEMLECVGGGFGMVLDVTEENAALHFRSRYFFWQMGLLRVRMPRWLAPGETHVTHEDIGEGNFIFRLSMVHAQLGETFFQEGVFR
;
A
#
# COMPACT_ATOMS: atom_id res chain seq x y z
N MET A 1 62.97 -19.38 56.04
CA MET A 1 63.94 -18.90 55.04
C MET A 1 63.58 -19.49 53.69
N GLY A 2 63.54 -18.67 52.64
CA GLY A 2 63.64 -19.14 51.26
C GLY A 2 62.32 -19.26 50.48
N GLN A 3 62.20 -18.45 49.43
CA GLN A 3 61.11 -18.30 48.47
C GLN A 3 61.14 -19.36 47.34
N ASN A 4 60.10 -19.28 46.49
CA ASN A 4 59.96 -19.67 45.07
C ASN A 4 59.04 -20.88 44.89
N GLY A 5 57.92 -20.82 44.17
CA GLY A 5 57.49 -19.89 43.13
C GLY A 5 56.97 -20.73 41.96
N ILE A 6 55.71 -20.53 41.59
CA ILE A 6 55.13 -20.54 40.22
C ILE A 6 53.63 -20.88 40.31
N ASN A 7 52.89 -19.92 39.79
CA ASN A 7 51.46 -19.76 39.65
C ASN A 7 50.88 -20.71 38.57
N PRO A 8 49.76 -21.40 38.80
CA PRO A 8 49.07 -22.12 37.73
C PRO A 8 48.42 -21.11 36.77
N GLN A 9 48.84 -21.17 35.50
CA GLN A 9 48.22 -20.41 34.42
C GLN A 9 46.73 -20.75 34.34
N SER A 10 45.92 -19.73 34.62
CA SER A 10 44.53 -19.63 34.20
C SER A 10 44.46 -19.64 32.68
N LEU A 11 44.05 -20.76 32.11
CA LEU A 11 43.51 -20.84 30.75
C LEU A 11 42.16 -20.09 30.74
N SER A 12 42.21 -18.80 30.47
CA SER A 12 41.05 -18.06 29.97
C SER A 12 40.90 -18.38 28.47
N PRO A 13 39.70 -18.72 27.98
CA PRO A 13 39.49 -18.90 26.56
C PRO A 13 39.58 -17.54 25.86
N ASP A 14 40.59 -17.42 25.02
CA ASP A 14 40.78 -16.35 24.06
C ASP A 14 39.70 -16.49 22.96
N THR A 15 38.58 -15.79 23.10
CA THR A 15 37.64 -15.60 21.98
C THR A 15 37.96 -14.27 21.31
N GLY A 16 38.83 -14.34 20.31
CA GLY A 16 39.00 -13.29 19.31
C GLY A 16 37.72 -13.10 18.48
N GLN A 17 36.76 -12.35 19.01
CA GLN A 17 35.68 -11.77 18.22
C GLN A 17 35.87 -10.26 18.25
N GLY A 18 36.39 -9.71 17.15
CA GLY A 18 36.43 -8.26 16.93
C GLY A 18 35.03 -7.65 17.01
N ASP A 19 34.96 -6.33 17.16
CA ASP A 19 33.70 -5.60 17.22
C ASP A 19 32.75 -6.02 16.09
N PRO A 20 31.45 -6.29 16.36
CA PRO A 20 30.52 -6.73 15.33
C PRO A 20 30.38 -5.66 14.24
N PRO A 21 30.22 -6.03 12.96
CA PRO A 21 30.11 -5.07 11.86
C PRO A 21 28.94 -4.11 12.08
N ILE A 22 29.06 -2.90 11.54
CA ILE A 22 27.96 -1.93 11.48
C ILE A 22 27.37 -2.01 10.08
N THR A 23 26.13 -2.46 9.98
CA THR A 23 25.43 -2.55 8.69
C THR A 23 24.40 -1.43 8.59
N VAL A 24 24.52 -0.58 7.57
CA VAL A 24 23.56 0.49 7.29
C VAL A 24 22.70 0.11 6.10
N VAL A 25 21.38 0.07 6.30
CA VAL A 25 20.41 -0.21 5.25
C VAL A 25 19.89 1.12 4.70
N TYR A 26 20.06 1.35 3.40
CA TYR A 26 19.73 2.63 2.77
C TYR A 26 19.13 2.44 1.37
N ASP A 27 18.45 3.47 0.88
CA ASP A 27 17.88 3.54 -0.46
C ASP A 27 18.93 4.13 -1.42
N ASP A 28 19.54 3.30 -2.26
CA ASP A 28 20.63 3.76 -3.14
C ASP A 28 20.14 4.66 -4.27
N GLU A 29 18.88 4.54 -4.73
CA GLU A 29 18.34 5.45 -5.74
C GLU A 29 18.03 6.84 -5.15
N CYS A 30 17.80 6.96 -3.84
CA CYS A 30 17.61 8.26 -3.22
C CYS A 30 18.93 9.05 -3.14
N PRO A 31 19.06 10.21 -3.82
CA PRO A 31 20.32 10.97 -3.83
C PRO A 31 20.78 11.42 -2.44
N VAL A 32 19.82 11.73 -1.55
CA VAL A 32 20.10 12.14 -0.16
C VAL A 32 20.66 10.97 0.64
N CYS A 33 20.02 9.81 0.56
CA CYS A 33 20.45 8.61 1.28
C CYS A 33 21.81 8.12 0.77
N ARG A 34 21.99 8.01 -0.55
CA ARG A 34 23.28 7.64 -1.17
C ARG A 34 24.39 8.60 -0.75
N SER A 35 24.16 9.91 -0.87
CA SER A 35 25.17 10.92 -0.52
C SER A 35 25.57 10.90 0.95
N TYR A 36 24.63 10.61 1.86
CA TYR A 36 24.93 10.44 3.28
C TYR A 36 25.73 9.17 3.55
N CYS A 37 25.26 8.01 3.08
CA CYS A 37 25.83 6.71 3.42
C CYS A 37 27.22 6.48 2.82
N THR A 38 27.43 6.90 1.57
CA THR A 38 28.73 6.75 0.86
C THR A 38 29.87 7.59 1.45
N ARG A 39 29.56 8.55 2.33
CA ARG A 39 30.56 9.40 2.99
C ARG A 39 30.82 9.02 4.44
N LEU A 40 30.17 7.96 4.94
CA LEU A 40 30.38 7.49 6.29
C LEU A 40 31.79 6.94 6.44
N ALA A 41 32.47 7.35 7.51
CA ALA A 41 33.77 6.82 7.90
C ALA A 41 33.70 6.46 9.38
N LEU A 42 34.11 5.24 9.74
CA LEU A 42 34.06 4.80 11.13
C LEU A 42 35.17 5.44 11.98
N ASN A 43 34.88 5.59 13.27
CA ASN A 43 35.84 6.02 14.29
C ASN A 43 36.91 4.94 14.52
N ASN A 44 36.48 3.67 14.58
CA ASN A 44 37.35 2.50 14.63
C ASN A 44 37.59 1.97 13.20
N PRO A 45 38.80 2.08 12.63
CA PRO A 45 39.11 1.61 11.27
C PRO A 45 39.19 0.08 11.17
N GLU A 46 39.36 -0.64 12.27
CA GLU A 46 39.42 -2.12 12.29
C GLU A 46 38.02 -2.75 12.24
N ARG A 47 37.00 -1.96 12.54
CA ARG A 47 35.60 -2.38 12.47
C ARG A 47 35.07 -2.24 11.06
N GLU A 48 34.31 -3.23 10.60
CA GLU A 48 33.72 -3.23 9.25
C GLU A 48 32.44 -2.38 9.19
N LEU A 49 32.32 -1.57 8.12
CA LEU A 49 31.10 -0.86 7.73
C LEU A 49 30.52 -1.51 6.48
N VAL A 50 29.31 -2.07 6.59
CA VAL A 50 28.60 -2.71 5.49
C VAL A 50 27.45 -1.81 5.06
N LEU A 51 27.37 -1.48 3.76
CA LEU A 51 26.24 -0.73 3.19
C LEU A 51 25.35 -1.68 2.40
N VAL A 52 24.08 -1.77 2.78
CA VAL A 52 23.08 -2.63 2.11
C VAL A 52 22.04 -1.76 1.44
N ASP A 53 21.90 -1.92 0.12
CA ASP A 53 20.83 -1.29 -0.64
C ASP A 53 19.51 -2.02 -0.40
N ALA A 54 18.57 -1.32 0.23
CA ALA A 54 17.25 -1.82 0.58
C ALA A 54 16.42 -2.28 -0.64
N ARG A 55 16.73 -1.81 -1.85
CA ARG A 55 16.03 -2.20 -3.08
C ARG A 55 16.35 -3.62 -3.54
N LYS A 56 17.48 -4.18 -3.12
CA LYS A 56 17.92 -5.52 -3.54
C LYS A 56 17.29 -6.65 -2.74
N GLY A 57 16.56 -6.34 -1.67
CA GLY A 57 15.97 -7.34 -0.78
C GLY A 57 17.01 -8.14 0.02
N GLY A 58 16.69 -9.40 0.35
CA GLY A 58 17.56 -10.32 1.08
C GLY A 58 17.19 -10.50 2.56
N ALA A 59 17.89 -11.41 3.24
CA ALA A 59 17.58 -11.84 4.61
C ALA A 59 17.48 -10.68 5.63
N LEU A 60 18.33 -9.65 5.51
CA LEU A 60 18.25 -8.47 6.39
C LEU A 60 16.96 -7.65 6.15
N MET A 61 16.53 -7.52 4.89
CA MET A 61 15.26 -6.85 4.58
C MET A 61 14.05 -7.66 5.05
N GLU A 62 14.11 -9.00 4.94
CA GLU A 62 13.09 -9.88 5.50
C GLU A 62 12.98 -9.74 7.03
N GLU A 63 14.12 -9.67 7.72
CA GLU A 63 14.17 -9.41 9.17
C GLU A 63 13.56 -8.04 9.52
N ILE A 64 13.93 -6.99 8.80
CA ILE A 64 13.41 -5.62 8.97
C ILE A 64 11.89 -5.59 8.78
N THR A 65 11.40 -6.23 7.72
CA THR A 65 9.97 -6.34 7.44
C THR A 65 9.24 -7.16 8.50
N ALA A 66 9.80 -8.27 8.96
CA ALA A 66 9.22 -9.11 10.01
C ALA A 66 9.11 -8.35 11.35
N ARG A 67 10.06 -7.44 11.65
CA ARG A 67 9.98 -6.54 12.82
C ARG A 67 9.06 -5.32 12.60
N GLY A 68 8.42 -5.18 11.43
CA GLY A 68 7.49 -4.09 11.14
C GLY A 68 8.15 -2.72 10.96
N LEU A 69 9.44 -2.67 10.64
CA LEU A 69 10.19 -1.44 10.46
C LEU A 69 10.05 -0.93 9.01
N ASP A 70 9.49 0.26 8.84
CA ASP A 70 9.20 0.84 7.52
C ASP A 70 10.42 1.60 6.95
N ILE A 71 11.09 1.02 5.95
CA ILE A 71 12.30 1.60 5.34
C ILE A 71 12.01 2.88 4.54
N ASP A 72 10.76 3.13 4.13
CA ASP A 72 10.38 4.39 3.48
C ASP A 72 10.26 5.53 4.49
N GLU A 73 9.95 5.19 5.74
CA GLU A 73 9.65 6.15 6.79
C GLU A 73 10.79 6.26 7.81
N GLY A 74 11.77 5.35 7.79
CA GLY A 74 12.98 5.43 8.59
C GLY A 74 14.18 4.62 8.08
N MET A 75 15.39 4.99 8.53
CA MET A 75 16.65 4.30 8.24
C MET A 75 16.86 3.16 9.24
N VAL A 76 17.53 2.08 8.83
CA VAL A 76 17.89 0.98 9.73
C VAL A 76 19.40 0.83 9.82
N VAL A 77 19.90 0.63 11.04
CA VAL A 77 21.30 0.27 11.32
C VAL A 77 21.32 -1.01 12.16
N LYS A 78 22.07 -2.01 11.72
CA LYS A 78 22.28 -3.27 12.45
C LYS A 78 23.68 -3.29 13.06
N ILE A 79 23.75 -3.67 14.33
CA ILE A 79 25.01 -3.94 15.05
C ILE A 79 24.85 -5.26 15.80
N GLY A 80 25.60 -6.29 15.40
CA GLY A 80 25.34 -7.65 15.91
C GLY A 80 23.91 -8.08 15.58
N ASP A 81 23.12 -8.43 16.59
CA ASP A 81 21.71 -8.83 16.46
C ASP A 81 20.71 -7.66 16.67
N ASP A 82 21.21 -6.49 17.04
CA ASP A 82 20.40 -5.31 17.34
C ASP A 82 20.07 -4.51 16.09
N LEU A 83 18.79 -4.22 15.89
CA LEU A 83 18.28 -3.33 14.84
C LEU A 83 17.83 -2.00 15.44
N HIS A 84 18.50 -0.93 15.03
CA HIS A 84 18.15 0.44 15.36
C HIS A 84 17.37 1.06 14.20
N TYR A 85 16.32 1.82 14.49
CA TYR A 85 15.41 2.39 13.48
C TYR A 85 15.22 3.90 13.63
N GLY A 86 15.12 4.59 12.50
CA GLY A 86 14.77 6.01 12.45
C GLY A 86 15.82 6.90 13.13
N ALA A 87 15.35 7.73 14.07
CA ALA A 87 16.23 8.63 14.83
C ALA A 87 17.24 7.89 15.71
N ASP A 88 16.89 6.70 16.20
CA ASP A 88 17.80 5.84 16.99
C ASP A 88 18.95 5.31 16.12
N ALA A 89 18.65 4.92 14.88
CA ALA A 89 19.64 4.49 13.91
C ALA A 89 20.69 5.57 13.63
N ILE A 90 20.25 6.82 13.42
CA ILE A 90 21.19 7.94 13.24
C ILE A 90 22.00 8.21 14.50
N TYR A 91 21.37 8.18 15.68
CA TYR A 91 22.05 8.41 16.96
C TYR A 91 23.17 7.37 17.21
N VAL A 92 22.89 6.09 16.98
CA VAL A 92 23.88 5.01 17.12
C VAL A 92 24.98 5.15 16.08
N LEU A 93 24.63 5.45 14.83
CA LEU A 93 25.60 5.64 13.75
C LEU A 93 26.53 6.84 14.02
N ALA A 94 26.02 7.94 14.57
CA ALA A 94 26.79 9.13 14.91
C ALA A 94 27.83 8.90 16.02
N GLN A 95 27.61 7.92 16.91
CA GLN A 95 28.60 7.54 17.93
C GLN A 95 29.78 6.76 17.34
N HIS A 96 29.56 6.07 16.22
CA HIS A 96 30.55 5.20 15.59
C HIS A 96 31.24 5.81 14.37
N THR A 97 30.84 7.01 13.94
CA THR A 97 31.35 7.66 12.72
C THR A 97 32.12 8.95 13.00
N LYS A 98 33.09 9.24 12.14
CA LYS A 98 33.90 10.46 12.15
C LYS A 98 33.08 11.61 11.56
N PRO A 99 33.14 12.82 12.15
CA PRO A 99 32.59 14.01 11.51
C PRO A 99 33.36 14.32 10.23
N ALA A 100 32.69 14.36 9.07
CA ALA A 100 33.33 14.74 7.80
C ALA A 100 33.06 16.22 7.43
N GLY A 101 34.11 17.05 7.40
CA GLY A 101 34.02 18.46 6.97
C GLY A 101 33.26 19.40 7.94
N LEU A 102 33.08 20.68 7.56
CA LEU A 102 32.42 21.70 8.40
C LEU A 102 30.94 21.37 8.70
N MET A 103 30.18 20.96 7.68
CA MET A 103 28.79 20.49 7.85
C MET A 103 28.69 19.19 8.64
N GLY A 104 29.67 18.26 8.51
CA GLY A 104 29.70 17.02 9.29
C GLY A 104 30.07 17.24 10.75
N ARG A 105 30.87 18.26 11.09
CA ARG A 105 31.13 18.67 12.48
C ARG A 105 29.89 19.24 13.17
N MET A 106 29.10 20.03 12.44
CA MET A 106 27.79 20.49 12.93
C MET A 106 26.82 19.32 13.09
N ASN A 107 26.67 18.46 12.09
CA ASN A 107 25.81 17.28 12.16
C ASN A 107 26.23 16.31 13.28
N ALA A 108 27.53 16.03 13.46
CA ALA A 108 28.01 15.16 14.52
C ALA A 108 27.75 15.74 15.92
N TYR A 109 27.83 17.07 16.09
CA TYR A 109 27.45 17.71 17.34
C TYR A 109 25.93 17.57 17.61
N PHE A 110 25.11 17.76 16.58
CA PHE A 110 23.65 17.68 16.68
C PHE A 110 23.12 16.26 16.91
N PHE A 111 23.62 15.26 16.20
CA PHE A 111 23.15 13.86 16.30
C PHE A 111 23.73 13.10 17.50
N ARG A 112 24.69 13.68 18.23
CA ARG A 112 25.19 13.14 19.51
C ARG A 112 24.25 13.41 20.69
N HIS A 113 23.18 14.16 20.50
CA HIS A 113 22.14 14.37 21.52
C HIS A 113 20.82 13.71 21.06
N LYS A 114 20.41 12.66 21.77
CA LYS A 114 19.23 11.81 21.48
C LYS A 114 17.94 12.63 21.24
N VAL A 115 17.78 13.75 21.95
CA VAL A 115 16.62 14.65 21.84
C VAL A 115 16.59 15.40 20.51
N LEU A 116 17.75 15.81 19.98
CA LEU A 116 17.82 16.62 18.77
C LEU A 116 17.69 15.77 17.50
N SER A 117 18.16 14.51 17.55
CA SER A 117 17.89 13.50 16.51
C SER A 117 16.39 13.33 16.27
N ASN A 118 15.56 13.35 17.33
CA ASN A 118 14.11 13.25 17.21
C ASN A 118 13.44 14.46 16.54
N VAL A 119 14.09 15.63 16.51
CA VAL A 119 13.56 16.88 15.92
C VAL A 119 14.03 17.07 14.48
N LEU A 120 15.30 16.79 14.20
CA LEU A 120 15.88 16.95 12.86
C LEU A 120 15.51 15.81 11.90
N TYR A 121 15.26 14.61 12.44
CA TYR A 121 14.95 13.43 11.64
C TYR A 121 13.66 13.57 10.80
N PRO A 122 12.52 14.06 11.35
CA PRO A 122 11.32 14.32 10.55
C PRO A 122 11.55 15.31 9.40
N ALA A 123 12.41 16.32 9.59
CA ALA A 123 12.75 17.27 8.52
C ALA A 123 13.56 16.60 7.40
N GLY A 124 14.58 15.80 7.75
CA GLY A 124 15.35 15.01 6.77
C GLY A 124 14.48 14.02 6.00
N LYS A 125 13.53 13.37 6.68
CA LYS A 125 12.51 12.52 6.08
C LYS A 125 11.63 13.28 5.09
N GLY A 126 11.19 14.49 5.45
CA GLY A 126 10.43 15.38 4.56
C GLY A 126 11.19 15.71 3.28
N VAL A 127 12.48 16.05 3.40
CA VAL A 127 13.36 16.32 2.24
C VAL A 127 13.52 15.08 1.37
N ARG A 128 13.80 13.90 1.96
CA ARG A 128 13.87 12.62 1.22
C ARG A 128 12.60 12.40 0.40
N ASN A 129 11.44 12.47 1.04
CA ASN A 129 10.15 12.23 0.40
C ASN A 129 9.87 13.21 -0.74
N PHE A 130 10.27 14.47 -0.58
CA PHE A 130 10.15 15.48 -1.62
C PHE A 130 11.07 15.20 -2.81
N VAL A 131 12.34 14.85 -2.56
CA VAL A 131 13.31 14.51 -3.63
C VAL A 131 12.87 13.29 -4.41
N LEU A 132 12.44 12.22 -3.74
CA LEU A 132 11.92 11.01 -4.39
C LEU A 132 10.72 11.35 -5.30
N TYR A 133 9.81 12.20 -4.82
CA TYR A 133 8.65 12.66 -5.60
C TYR A 133 9.06 13.44 -6.85
N VAL A 134 9.95 14.44 -6.71
CA VAL A 134 10.42 15.28 -7.83
C VAL A 134 11.15 14.46 -8.89
N LEU A 135 11.93 13.47 -8.47
CA LEU A 135 12.70 12.61 -9.37
C LEU A 135 11.90 11.42 -9.90
N GLY A 136 10.66 11.23 -9.47
CA GLY A 136 9.83 10.09 -9.89
C GLY A 136 10.35 8.73 -9.40
N ILE A 137 11.16 8.72 -8.34
CA ILE A 137 11.74 7.50 -7.77
C ILE A 137 10.68 6.84 -6.87
N GLU A 138 10.41 5.57 -7.10
CA GLU A 138 9.42 4.83 -6.32
C GLU A 138 9.96 4.49 -4.92
N LYS A 139 9.05 4.52 -3.95
CA LYS A 139 9.28 4.02 -2.58
C LYS A 139 9.42 2.49 -2.58
N ILE A 140 10.04 1.95 -1.54
CA ILE A 140 10.44 0.53 -1.43
C ILE A 140 9.28 -0.35 -0.93
N TYR A 141 8.41 0.18 -0.07
CA TYR A 141 7.23 -0.49 0.50
C TYR A 141 7.52 -1.87 1.12
N ASN A 142 8.58 -1.98 1.90
CA ASN A 142 9.02 -3.25 2.47
C ASN A 142 7.96 -3.90 3.40
N LEU A 143 7.02 -3.13 3.95
CA LEU A 143 5.92 -3.64 4.77
C LEU A 143 4.65 -4.00 3.97
N ARG A 144 4.69 -3.92 2.63
CA ARG A 144 3.56 -4.33 1.80
C ARG A 144 3.39 -5.85 1.86
N LYS A 145 2.15 -6.32 1.96
CA LYS A 145 1.83 -7.75 1.86
C LYS A 145 2.31 -8.29 0.50
N VAL A 146 2.80 -9.54 0.50
CA VAL A 146 3.31 -10.25 -0.68
C VAL A 146 2.36 -10.03 -1.87
N ASP A 147 2.92 -9.61 -3.01
CA ASP A 147 2.12 -9.41 -4.22
C ASP A 147 1.83 -10.76 -4.87
N THR A 148 0.63 -11.29 -4.65
CA THR A 148 0.17 -12.57 -5.25
C THR A 148 -0.18 -12.44 -6.73
N GLY A 149 -0.06 -11.25 -7.33
CA GLY A 149 -0.51 -10.96 -8.69
C GLY A 149 -2.01 -10.63 -8.78
N SER A 150 -2.76 -10.79 -7.70
CA SER A 150 -4.14 -10.35 -7.55
C SER A 150 -4.27 -9.29 -6.46
N THR A 151 -4.75 -8.11 -6.87
CA THR A 151 -5.00 -7.03 -5.91
C THR A 151 -6.02 -7.45 -4.85
N ILE A 152 -7.05 -8.23 -5.24
CA ILE A 152 -8.12 -8.64 -4.32
C ILE A 152 -7.62 -9.69 -3.32
N ARG A 153 -6.84 -10.68 -3.77
CA ARG A 153 -6.25 -11.70 -2.89
C ARG A 153 -5.33 -11.09 -1.85
N ASN A 154 -4.49 -10.14 -2.27
CA ASN A 154 -3.60 -9.40 -1.35
C ASN A 154 -4.40 -8.69 -0.23
N GLN A 155 -5.57 -8.15 -0.56
CA GLN A 155 -6.42 -7.43 0.39
C GLN A 155 -7.12 -8.36 1.39
N LEU A 156 -7.62 -9.52 0.92
CA LEU A 156 -8.23 -10.53 1.79
C LEU A 156 -7.22 -11.21 2.71
N GLY A 157 -6.01 -11.47 2.20
CA GLY A 157 -5.06 -12.38 2.83
C GLY A 157 -5.43 -13.85 2.60
N GLU A 158 -4.44 -14.72 2.71
CA GLU A 158 -4.54 -16.13 2.30
C GLU A 158 -5.64 -16.91 3.04
N GLU A 159 -5.82 -16.66 4.33
CA GLU A 159 -6.80 -17.41 5.13
C GLU A 159 -8.25 -17.14 4.68
N ALA A 160 -8.62 -15.85 4.54
CA ALA A 160 -9.92 -15.46 4.03
C ALA A 160 -10.09 -15.80 2.55
N TRP A 161 -9.01 -15.70 1.77
CA TRP A 161 -9.00 -16.13 0.37
C TRP A 161 -9.42 -17.59 0.23
N MET A 162 -8.85 -18.49 1.03
CA MET A 162 -9.14 -19.93 0.96
C MET A 162 -10.58 -20.32 1.36
N ARG A 163 -11.30 -19.44 2.07
CA ARG A 163 -12.72 -19.66 2.43
C ARG A 163 -13.70 -19.25 1.34
N LEU A 164 -13.27 -18.49 0.33
CA LEU A 164 -14.10 -18.17 -0.82
C LEU A 164 -14.45 -19.42 -1.63
N ASP A 165 -15.61 -19.37 -2.27
CA ASP A 165 -16.01 -20.36 -3.25
C ASP A 165 -14.91 -20.54 -4.32
N PRO A 166 -14.59 -21.78 -4.76
CA PRO A 166 -13.56 -22.03 -5.76
C PRO A 166 -13.72 -21.24 -7.06
N ASN A 167 -14.95 -21.01 -7.54
CA ASN A 167 -15.21 -20.25 -8.76
C ASN A 167 -15.01 -18.74 -8.53
N VAL A 168 -15.34 -18.24 -7.33
CA VAL A 168 -15.00 -16.85 -6.95
C VAL A 168 -13.49 -16.68 -6.91
N ARG A 169 -12.74 -17.63 -6.34
CA ARG A 169 -11.27 -17.59 -6.34
C ARG A 169 -10.73 -17.60 -7.77
N ALA A 170 -11.15 -18.53 -8.61
CA ALA A 170 -10.68 -18.65 -9.99
C ALA A 170 -10.88 -17.34 -10.78
N ARG A 171 -12.02 -16.66 -10.58
CA ARG A 171 -12.32 -15.37 -11.23
C ARG A 171 -11.39 -14.23 -10.80
N PHE A 172 -10.88 -14.26 -9.57
CA PHE A 172 -10.09 -13.17 -8.98
C PHE A 172 -8.65 -13.57 -8.65
N GLU A 173 -8.18 -14.74 -9.11
CA GLU A 173 -6.87 -15.30 -8.76
C GLU A 173 -5.71 -14.48 -9.32
N ALA A 174 -5.92 -13.83 -10.47
CA ALA A 174 -4.98 -12.91 -11.07
C ALA A 174 -5.69 -11.66 -11.60
N ASP A 175 -5.05 -10.51 -11.47
CA ASP A 175 -5.48 -9.32 -12.21
C ASP A 175 -5.23 -9.53 -13.72
N PRO A 176 -6.02 -8.90 -14.62
CA PRO A 176 -5.76 -8.94 -16.06
C PRO A 176 -4.32 -8.51 -16.40
N LYS A 177 -3.70 -9.17 -17.37
CA LYS A 177 -2.39 -8.78 -17.90
C LYS A 177 -2.50 -7.53 -18.78
N GLU A 178 -1.36 -6.89 -19.06
CA GLU A 178 -1.36 -5.75 -19.99
C GLU A 178 -1.78 -6.21 -21.40
N GLY A 179 -2.76 -5.52 -21.99
CA GLY A 179 -3.35 -5.88 -23.28
C GLY A 179 -4.47 -6.95 -23.20
N GLU A 180 -4.65 -7.59 -22.04
CA GLU A 180 -5.74 -8.52 -21.80
C GLU A 180 -7.04 -7.79 -21.44
N VAL A 181 -8.16 -8.30 -21.95
CA VAL A 181 -9.51 -7.86 -21.59
C VAL A 181 -10.26 -9.06 -21.03
N VAL A 182 -10.59 -9.01 -19.74
CA VAL A 182 -11.51 -9.98 -19.13
C VAL A 182 -12.90 -9.37 -19.15
N ALA A 183 -13.83 -10.03 -19.85
CA ALA A 183 -15.18 -9.53 -20.09
C ALA A 183 -16.23 -10.48 -19.51
N TYR A 184 -17.25 -9.90 -18.88
CA TYR A 184 -18.42 -10.59 -18.36
C TYR A 184 -19.66 -10.01 -19.03
N ARG A 185 -20.60 -10.89 -19.37
CA ARG A 185 -21.90 -10.48 -19.92
C ARG A 185 -23.02 -10.95 -19.03
N GLY A 186 -24.02 -10.11 -18.87
CA GLY A 186 -25.14 -10.44 -18.00
C GLY A 186 -26.31 -9.50 -18.14
N SER A 187 -27.26 -9.67 -17.22
CA SER A 187 -28.44 -8.82 -17.11
C SER A 187 -28.57 -8.35 -15.68
N MET A 188 -28.75 -7.04 -15.52
CA MET A 188 -29.14 -6.44 -14.25
C MET A 188 -30.64 -6.64 -14.08
N HIS A 189 -31.04 -7.70 -13.38
CA HIS A 189 -32.44 -7.96 -13.03
C HIS A 189 -33.11 -6.75 -12.39
N THR A 190 -32.38 -6.02 -11.55
CA THR A 190 -32.90 -4.81 -10.92
C THR A 190 -31.85 -3.72 -10.89
N VAL A 191 -32.21 -2.53 -11.38
CA VAL A 191 -31.48 -1.27 -11.19
C VAL A 191 -32.43 -0.25 -10.59
N ARG A 192 -32.27 0.03 -9.30
CA ARG A 192 -33.07 1.00 -8.55
C ARG A 192 -32.21 2.17 -8.11
N ARG A 193 -32.86 3.33 -8.05
CA ARG A 193 -32.29 4.56 -7.50
C ARG A 193 -33.39 5.39 -6.85
N SER A 194 -33.09 6.05 -5.75
CA SER A 194 -34.02 6.99 -5.13
C SER A 194 -34.01 8.35 -5.85
N LYS A 195 -34.85 9.29 -5.42
CA LYS A 195 -34.76 10.69 -5.89
C LYS A 195 -33.39 11.30 -5.58
N MET A 196 -32.79 10.90 -4.46
CA MET A 196 -31.46 11.39 -4.07
C MET A 196 -30.34 10.69 -4.81
N GLY A 197 -30.46 9.38 -5.05
CA GLY A 197 -29.56 8.67 -5.97
C GLY A 197 -29.54 9.33 -7.36
N TRP A 198 -30.71 9.72 -7.88
CA TRP A 198 -30.79 10.45 -9.14
C TRP A 198 -30.01 11.77 -9.13
N LEU A 199 -30.14 12.56 -8.06
CA LEU A 199 -29.40 13.82 -7.92
C LEU A 199 -27.90 13.56 -7.85
N PHE A 200 -27.44 12.59 -7.03
CA PHE A 200 -26.03 12.21 -6.96
C PHE A 200 -25.49 11.78 -8.33
N ALA A 201 -26.25 10.98 -9.09
CA ALA A 201 -25.88 10.59 -10.45
C ALA A 201 -25.75 11.80 -11.39
N HIS A 202 -26.60 12.83 -11.23
CA HIS A 202 -26.52 14.04 -12.03
C HIS A 202 -25.34 14.93 -11.65
N LEU A 203 -25.09 15.11 -10.35
CA LEU A 203 -23.96 15.90 -9.85
C LEU A 203 -22.61 15.28 -10.25
N THR A 204 -22.53 13.96 -10.29
CA THR A 204 -21.30 13.24 -10.65
C THR A 204 -21.07 13.12 -12.15
N ARG A 205 -21.92 13.70 -13.01
CA ARG A 205 -21.69 13.74 -14.46
C ARG A 205 -20.39 14.43 -14.83
N ILE A 206 -20.05 15.50 -14.11
CA ILE A 206 -18.84 16.30 -14.33
C ILE A 206 -17.55 15.51 -14.06
N ILE A 207 -17.65 14.39 -13.33
CA ILE A 207 -16.52 13.51 -13.00
C ILE A 207 -16.55 12.18 -13.77
N GLY A 208 -17.33 12.11 -14.86
CA GLY A 208 -17.31 10.96 -15.77
C GLY A 208 -18.37 9.90 -15.51
N ASN A 209 -19.54 10.30 -14.98
CA ASN A 209 -20.71 9.43 -14.82
C ASN A 209 -20.46 8.13 -14.01
N PRO A 210 -19.92 8.21 -12.78
CA PRO A 210 -19.65 7.03 -11.97
C PRO A 210 -20.93 6.31 -11.50
N LEU A 211 -22.09 6.97 -11.58
CA LEU A 211 -23.37 6.46 -11.11
C LEU A 211 -24.41 6.62 -12.22
N THR A 212 -25.21 5.58 -12.45
CA THR A 212 -26.27 5.64 -13.46
C THR A 212 -27.48 6.43 -12.94
N PRO A 213 -28.02 7.40 -13.71
CA PRO A 213 -29.22 8.14 -13.32
C PRO A 213 -30.52 7.36 -13.60
N TYR A 214 -30.42 6.25 -14.33
CA TYR A 214 -31.56 5.47 -14.80
C TYR A 214 -31.83 4.32 -13.85
N GLY A 215 -33.10 3.94 -13.75
CA GLY A 215 -33.52 2.66 -13.18
C GLY A 215 -34.09 1.77 -14.28
N GLY A 216 -34.19 0.48 -14.03
CA GLY A 216 -34.71 -0.48 -14.98
C GLY A 216 -34.76 -1.90 -14.41
N THR A 217 -35.43 -2.77 -15.14
CA THR A 217 -35.53 -4.21 -14.88
C THR A 217 -34.93 -4.94 -16.08
N ASP A 218 -34.21 -6.02 -15.84
CA ASP A 218 -33.54 -6.84 -16.85
C ASP A 218 -32.73 -6.02 -17.87
N VAL A 219 -31.91 -5.10 -17.36
CA VAL A 219 -31.08 -4.22 -18.20
C VAL A 219 -29.83 -4.99 -18.60
N PRO A 220 -29.60 -5.28 -19.91
CA PRO A 220 -28.37 -5.93 -20.34
C PRO A 220 -27.16 -5.09 -19.95
N MET A 221 -26.10 -5.75 -19.49
CA MET A 221 -24.87 -5.08 -19.09
C MET A 221 -23.63 -5.90 -19.46
N ASP A 222 -22.64 -5.21 -20.03
CA ASP A 222 -21.30 -5.75 -20.22
C ASP A 222 -20.34 -5.17 -19.18
N VAL A 223 -19.46 -6.00 -18.64
CA VAL A 223 -18.39 -5.61 -17.71
C VAL A 223 -17.06 -6.01 -18.31
N GLU A 224 -16.13 -5.05 -18.44
CA GLU A 224 -14.78 -5.29 -18.92
C GLU A 224 -13.78 -4.86 -17.85
N THR A 225 -12.75 -5.68 -17.63
CA THR A 225 -11.60 -5.36 -16.78
C THR A 225 -10.31 -5.44 -17.57
N THR A 226 -9.43 -4.45 -17.37
CA THR A 226 -8.18 -4.28 -18.13
C THR A 226 -7.06 -3.73 -17.27
N LYS A 227 -5.81 -3.97 -17.64
CA LYS A 227 -4.65 -3.20 -17.17
C LYS A 227 -4.16 -2.23 -18.24
N LYS A 228 -3.78 -1.02 -17.82
CA LYS A 228 -3.18 -0.01 -18.69
C LYS A 228 -1.68 0.07 -18.44
N ARG A 229 -0.90 0.13 -19.52
CA ARG A 229 0.56 0.30 -19.47
C ARG A 229 0.96 1.48 -18.58
N GLY A 230 1.90 1.24 -17.67
CA GLY A 230 2.43 2.27 -16.77
C GLY A 230 1.42 2.87 -15.78
N ARG A 231 0.25 2.24 -15.60
CA ARG A 231 -0.76 2.67 -14.63
C ARG A 231 -1.06 1.53 -13.66
N ARG A 232 -1.17 1.87 -12.38
CA ARG A 232 -1.53 0.91 -11.32
C ARG A 232 -3.03 0.64 -11.29
N GLY A 233 -3.36 -0.61 -10.99
CA GLY A 233 -4.73 -1.08 -10.73
C GLY A 233 -5.42 -1.69 -11.94
N VAL A 234 -6.59 -2.26 -11.67
CA VAL A 234 -7.48 -2.85 -12.65
C VAL A 234 -8.54 -1.82 -13.02
N TYR A 235 -8.65 -1.52 -14.31
CA TYR A 235 -9.64 -0.59 -14.85
C TYR A 235 -10.91 -1.35 -15.19
N TRP A 236 -12.02 -0.89 -14.65
CA TRP A 236 -13.33 -1.47 -14.83
C TRP A 236 -14.17 -0.57 -15.72
N LYS A 237 -14.87 -1.16 -16.68
CA LYS A 237 -15.83 -0.50 -17.54
C LYS A 237 -17.12 -1.30 -17.52
N ARG A 238 -18.22 -0.66 -17.14
CA ARG A 238 -19.57 -1.24 -17.19
C ARG A 238 -20.39 -0.49 -18.22
N VAL A 239 -21.02 -1.19 -19.13
CA VAL A 239 -21.86 -0.62 -20.19
C VAL A 239 -23.28 -1.13 -20.01
N TYR A 240 -24.19 -0.23 -19.67
CA TYR A 240 -25.61 -0.52 -19.47
C TYR A 240 -26.39 -0.21 -20.75
N TYR A 241 -27.24 -1.15 -21.17
CA TYR A 241 -28.07 -1.03 -22.37
C TYR A 241 -29.54 -0.82 -22.01
N TYR A 242 -29.88 0.40 -21.60
CA TYR A 242 -31.27 0.77 -21.32
C TYR A 242 -32.09 0.89 -22.60
N GLU A 243 -33.32 0.36 -22.58
CA GLU A 243 -34.24 0.44 -23.70
C GLU A 243 -34.48 1.90 -24.15
N GLY A 244 -34.43 2.12 -25.48
CA GLY A 244 -34.62 3.44 -26.08
C GLY A 244 -33.53 4.48 -25.77
N ARG A 245 -32.40 4.08 -25.18
CA ARG A 245 -31.30 4.99 -24.81
C ARG A 245 -29.98 4.57 -25.44
N LYS A 246 -29.07 5.54 -25.60
CA LYS A 246 -27.67 5.24 -25.92
C LYS A 246 -27.02 4.48 -24.74
N PRO A 247 -26.06 3.58 -25.00
CA PRO A 247 -25.35 2.86 -23.95
C PRO A 247 -24.77 3.81 -22.90
N PHE A 248 -24.98 3.50 -21.62
CA PHE A 248 -24.48 4.30 -20.51
C PHE A 248 -23.23 3.64 -19.92
N VAL A 249 -22.12 4.37 -19.88
CA VAL A 249 -20.82 3.80 -19.49
C VAL A 249 -20.39 4.32 -18.13
N VAL A 250 -20.02 3.40 -17.24
CA VAL A 250 -19.46 3.67 -15.92
C VAL A 250 -18.05 3.12 -15.84
N THR A 251 -17.07 3.98 -15.55
CA THR A 251 -15.66 3.58 -15.41
C THR A 251 -15.12 3.83 -14.01
N SER A 252 -14.30 2.90 -13.52
CA SER A 252 -13.57 3.04 -12.26
C SER A 252 -12.23 2.33 -12.36
N VAL A 253 -11.34 2.57 -11.40
CA VAL A 253 -10.11 1.81 -11.22
C VAL A 253 -10.05 1.30 -9.78
N LYS A 254 -9.90 -0.02 -9.64
CA LYS A 254 -9.61 -0.66 -8.35
C LYS A 254 -8.11 -0.83 -8.24
N LYS A 255 -7.52 -0.27 -7.18
CA LYS A 255 -6.06 -0.30 -6.98
C LYS A 255 -5.73 -0.28 -5.50
N GLU A 256 -4.61 -0.89 -5.18
CA GLU A 256 -4.02 -0.71 -3.86
C GLU A 256 -3.36 0.67 -3.76
N SER A 257 -3.52 1.33 -2.62
CA SER A 257 -2.82 2.55 -2.27
C SER A 257 -1.33 2.27 -2.02
N LYS A 258 -0.57 3.32 -1.73
CA LYS A 258 0.83 3.19 -1.30
C LYS A 258 0.94 2.58 0.11
N SER A 259 -0.07 2.81 0.95
CA SER A 259 -0.18 2.29 2.33
C SER A 259 -0.91 0.95 2.41
N GLY A 260 -1.15 0.27 1.29
CA GLY A 260 -1.82 -1.04 1.26
C GLY A 260 -3.35 -1.00 1.33
N GLU A 261 -3.99 0.17 1.26
CA GLU A 261 -5.46 0.27 1.29
C GLU A 261 -6.08 -0.08 -0.06
N MET A 262 -7.18 -0.82 -0.09
CA MET A 262 -7.98 -0.98 -1.30
C MET A 262 -8.70 0.31 -1.65
N LEU A 263 -8.47 0.84 -2.85
CA LEU A 263 -9.14 2.03 -3.36
C LEU A 263 -9.98 1.68 -4.59
N GLU A 264 -11.19 2.23 -4.65
CA GLU A 264 -11.94 2.35 -5.89
C GLU A 264 -12.04 3.82 -6.27
N CYS A 265 -11.42 4.21 -7.39
CA CYS A 265 -11.35 5.59 -7.85
C CYS A 265 -12.15 5.78 -9.14
N VAL A 266 -12.75 6.96 -9.26
CA VAL A 266 -13.47 7.45 -10.44
C VAL A 266 -12.85 8.77 -10.92
N GLY A 267 -13.46 9.44 -11.89
CA GLY A 267 -12.92 10.68 -12.44
C GLY A 267 -12.90 11.84 -11.42
N GLY A 268 -12.23 12.93 -11.79
CA GLY A 268 -12.20 14.17 -10.99
C GLY A 268 -11.47 14.06 -9.64
N GLY A 269 -10.69 12.99 -9.42
CA GLY A 269 -9.97 12.76 -8.16
C GLY A 269 -10.81 12.12 -7.05
N PHE A 270 -12.06 11.72 -7.34
CA PHE A 270 -12.93 11.09 -6.35
C PHE A 270 -12.67 9.58 -6.23
N GLY A 271 -12.92 9.04 -5.05
CA GLY A 271 -12.87 7.61 -4.81
C GLY A 271 -13.38 7.22 -3.44
N MET A 272 -13.27 5.94 -3.12
CA MET A 272 -13.57 5.38 -1.81
C MET A 272 -12.49 4.39 -1.38
N VAL A 273 -12.25 4.34 -0.08
CA VAL A 273 -11.48 3.27 0.55
C VAL A 273 -12.42 2.12 0.85
N LEU A 274 -12.01 0.91 0.50
CA LEU A 274 -12.80 -0.31 0.64
C LEU A 274 -12.19 -1.24 1.68
N ASP A 275 -13.05 -1.84 2.49
CA ASP A 275 -12.78 -3.07 3.22
C ASP A 275 -13.18 -4.25 2.31
N VAL A 276 -12.25 -5.20 2.13
CA VAL A 276 -12.46 -6.41 1.34
C VAL A 276 -12.55 -7.58 2.30
N THR A 277 -13.67 -8.28 2.31
CA THR A 277 -13.93 -9.39 3.23
C THR A 277 -14.50 -10.60 2.51
N GLU A 278 -14.29 -11.77 3.09
CA GLU A 278 -15.01 -12.99 2.74
C GLU A 278 -16.14 -13.17 3.76
N GLU A 279 -17.35 -13.44 3.28
CA GLU A 279 -18.50 -13.80 4.10
C GLU A 279 -19.33 -14.85 3.34
N ASN A 280 -19.65 -15.97 3.98
CA ASN A 280 -20.45 -17.06 3.40
C ASN A 280 -19.91 -17.52 2.04
N ALA A 281 -18.59 -17.66 1.90
CA ALA A 281 -17.89 -18.01 0.65
C ALA A 281 -18.04 -16.99 -0.49
N ALA A 282 -18.66 -15.82 -0.24
CA ALA A 282 -18.79 -14.72 -1.19
C ALA A 282 -17.76 -13.62 -0.93
N LEU A 283 -17.44 -12.87 -1.99
CA LEU A 283 -16.52 -11.73 -1.92
C LEU A 283 -17.29 -10.42 -1.68
N HIS A 284 -16.90 -9.69 -0.65
CA HIS A 284 -17.57 -8.45 -0.23
C HIS A 284 -16.61 -7.26 -0.31
N PHE A 285 -17.12 -6.13 -0.81
CA PHE A 285 -16.46 -4.82 -0.76
C PHE A 285 -17.35 -3.83 -0.03
N ARG A 286 -16.88 -3.23 1.07
CA ARG A 286 -17.62 -2.20 1.81
C ARG A 286 -16.85 -0.89 1.87
N SER A 287 -17.52 0.22 1.60
CA SER A 287 -16.86 1.52 1.67
C SER A 287 -16.63 1.93 3.12
N ARG A 288 -15.38 2.16 3.48
CA ARG A 288 -15.02 2.74 4.78
C ARG A 288 -15.28 4.25 4.80
N TYR A 289 -14.91 4.93 3.72
CA TYR A 289 -15.24 6.33 3.45
C TYR A 289 -14.93 6.71 2.00
N PHE A 290 -15.55 7.80 1.57
CA PHE A 290 -15.22 8.47 0.32
C PHE A 290 -14.18 9.55 0.53
N PHE A 291 -13.43 9.85 -0.51
CA PHE A 291 -12.44 10.92 -0.52
C PHE A 291 -12.41 11.64 -1.86
N TRP A 292 -11.86 12.86 -1.82
CA TRP A 292 -11.39 13.57 -3.00
C TRP A 292 -9.87 13.74 -2.89
N GLN A 293 -9.16 13.57 -3.99
CA GLN A 293 -7.70 13.68 -4.05
C GLN A 293 -7.25 14.52 -5.24
N MET A 294 -6.39 15.50 -4.96
CA MET A 294 -5.68 16.30 -5.96
C MET A 294 -4.19 16.34 -5.59
N GLY A 295 -3.35 15.73 -6.43
CA GLY A 295 -1.93 15.56 -6.12
C GLY A 295 -1.72 14.78 -4.82
N LEU A 296 -1.01 15.39 -3.87
CA LEU A 296 -0.74 14.83 -2.54
C LEU A 296 -1.86 15.10 -1.52
N LEU A 297 -2.75 16.05 -1.79
CA LEU A 297 -3.85 16.39 -0.88
C LEU A 297 -4.99 15.38 -1.07
N ARG A 298 -5.29 14.61 -0.01
CA ARG A 298 -6.47 13.74 0.07
C ARG A 298 -7.36 14.20 1.20
N VAL A 299 -8.58 14.59 0.87
CA VAL A 299 -9.60 15.04 1.83
C VAL A 299 -10.68 13.98 1.94
N ARG A 300 -10.93 13.49 3.16
CA ARG A 300 -12.06 12.60 3.43
C ARG A 300 -13.36 13.38 3.29
N MET A 301 -14.29 12.85 2.52
CA MET A 301 -15.59 13.47 2.32
C MET A 301 -16.47 13.24 3.56
N PRO A 302 -17.20 14.27 4.05
CA PRO A 302 -18.19 14.09 5.08
C PRO A 302 -19.26 13.07 4.66
N ARG A 303 -19.71 12.20 5.59
CA ARG A 303 -20.64 11.10 5.27
C ARG A 303 -21.95 11.59 4.64
N TRP A 304 -22.42 12.78 5.00
CA TRP A 304 -23.67 13.37 4.50
C TRP A 304 -23.58 13.86 3.04
N LEU A 305 -22.38 14.03 2.49
CA LEU A 305 -22.16 14.39 1.09
C LEU A 305 -21.95 13.16 0.19
N ALA A 306 -21.64 12.01 0.80
CA ALA A 306 -21.48 10.76 0.09
C ALA A 306 -22.83 10.21 -0.40
N PRO A 307 -22.85 9.40 -1.48
CA PRO A 307 -24.09 8.78 -1.95
C PRO A 307 -24.65 7.76 -0.94
N GLY A 308 -23.84 7.27 -0.01
CA GLY A 308 -24.20 6.26 0.98
C GLY A 308 -23.04 5.31 1.22
N GLU A 309 -23.14 4.48 2.25
CA GLU A 309 -22.23 3.35 2.42
C GLU A 309 -22.44 2.37 1.28
N THR A 310 -21.40 2.15 0.48
CA THR A 310 -21.41 1.22 -0.64
C THR A 310 -21.10 -0.18 -0.15
N HIS A 311 -21.92 -1.15 -0.55
CA HIS A 311 -21.64 -2.57 -0.37
C HIS A 311 -21.82 -3.29 -1.70
N VAL A 312 -20.76 -3.96 -2.15
CA VAL A 312 -20.75 -4.79 -3.36
C VAL A 312 -20.47 -6.23 -2.98
N THR A 313 -21.21 -7.18 -3.55
CA THR A 313 -20.96 -8.61 -3.39
C THR A 313 -20.81 -9.31 -4.72
N HIS A 314 -19.96 -10.34 -4.71
CA HIS A 314 -19.83 -11.32 -5.78
C HIS A 314 -20.02 -12.71 -5.19
N GLU A 315 -21.07 -13.39 -5.62
CA GLU A 315 -21.49 -14.71 -5.11
C GLU A 315 -21.60 -15.67 -6.30
N ASP A 316 -20.96 -16.83 -6.23
CA ASP A 316 -21.12 -17.86 -7.26
C ASP A 316 -22.44 -18.59 -7.07
N ILE A 317 -23.13 -18.89 -8.17
CA ILE A 317 -24.39 -19.65 -8.15
C ILE A 317 -24.31 -20.90 -9.02
N GLY A 318 -23.11 -21.34 -9.41
CA GLY A 318 -22.87 -22.50 -10.24
C GLY A 318 -23.05 -22.26 -11.75
N GLU A 319 -22.68 -23.27 -12.54
CA GLU A 319 -22.79 -23.28 -14.01
C GLU A 319 -22.07 -22.12 -14.71
N GLY A 320 -21.04 -21.55 -14.06
CA GLY A 320 -20.31 -20.39 -14.55
C GLY A 320 -21.04 -19.06 -14.34
N ASN A 321 -22.18 -19.05 -13.65
CA ASN A 321 -22.94 -17.85 -13.35
C ASN A 321 -22.61 -17.33 -11.95
N PHE A 322 -22.66 -16.01 -11.81
CA PHE A 322 -22.49 -15.35 -10.52
C PHE A 322 -23.44 -14.16 -10.36
N ILE A 323 -23.85 -13.92 -9.12
CA ILE A 323 -24.61 -12.74 -8.73
C ILE A 323 -23.63 -11.62 -8.44
N PHE A 324 -23.86 -10.48 -9.10
CA PHE A 324 -23.30 -9.20 -8.73
C PHE A 324 -24.39 -8.37 -8.06
N ARG A 325 -24.12 -7.90 -6.84
CA ARG A 325 -25.02 -6.98 -6.12
C ARG A 325 -24.25 -5.73 -5.70
N LEU A 326 -24.85 -4.56 -5.88
CA LEU A 326 -24.37 -3.29 -5.38
C LEU A 326 -25.52 -2.59 -4.65
N SER A 327 -25.26 -2.13 -3.43
CA SER A 327 -26.16 -1.26 -2.68
C SER A 327 -25.40 -0.04 -2.18
N MET A 328 -26.11 1.09 -2.09
CA MET A 328 -25.62 2.30 -1.44
C MET A 328 -26.70 2.79 -0.49
N VAL A 329 -26.38 2.84 0.81
CA VAL A 329 -27.33 3.25 1.85
C VAL A 329 -26.82 4.48 2.58
N HIS A 330 -27.53 5.59 2.44
CA HIS A 330 -27.23 6.84 3.12
C HIS A 330 -27.94 6.89 4.47
N ALA A 331 -27.21 7.31 5.51
CA ALA A 331 -27.72 7.27 6.89
C ALA A 331 -29.05 8.02 7.10
N GLN A 332 -29.25 9.14 6.40
CA GLN A 332 -30.48 9.94 6.51
C GLN A 332 -31.45 9.78 5.32
N LEU A 333 -30.96 9.30 4.16
CA LEU A 333 -31.74 9.29 2.92
C LEU A 333 -32.19 7.87 2.52
N GLY A 334 -31.80 6.88 3.32
CA GLY A 334 -32.06 5.47 3.04
C GLY A 334 -31.26 4.97 1.84
N GLU A 335 -31.79 3.95 1.18
CA GLU A 335 -31.20 3.38 -0.02
C GLU A 335 -31.20 4.39 -1.17
N THR A 336 -30.01 4.77 -1.66
CA THR A 336 -29.85 5.70 -2.78
C THR A 336 -29.71 4.96 -4.10
N PHE A 337 -29.03 3.82 -4.09
CA PHE A 337 -28.85 2.94 -5.24
C PHE A 337 -28.94 1.48 -4.80
N PHE A 338 -29.55 0.66 -5.64
CA PHE A 338 -29.50 -0.79 -5.53
C PHE A 338 -29.47 -1.41 -6.91
N GLN A 339 -28.66 -2.43 -7.06
CA GLN A 339 -28.34 -3.06 -8.32
C GLN A 339 -28.09 -4.54 -8.05
N GLU A 340 -28.74 -5.40 -8.81
CA GLU A 340 -28.54 -6.83 -8.76
C GLU A 340 -28.68 -7.43 -10.16
N GLY A 341 -27.78 -8.34 -10.50
CA GLY A 341 -27.79 -9.03 -11.79
C GLY A 341 -26.96 -10.30 -11.77
N VAL A 342 -27.18 -11.11 -12.80
CA VAL A 342 -26.46 -12.37 -13.03
C VAL A 342 -25.55 -12.20 -14.24
N PHE A 343 -24.31 -12.67 -14.10
CA PHE A 343 -23.24 -12.55 -15.08
C PHE A 343 -22.52 -13.87 -15.27
N ARG A 344 -21.84 -13.99 -16.42
CA ARG A 344 -20.92 -15.08 -16.75
C ARG A 344 -19.67 -14.55 -17.44
#